data_AF-A0A537WKS5-F1
#
_entry.id   AF-A0A537WKS5-F1
#
_cell.length_a   1.000
_cell.length_b   1.000
_cell.length_c   1.000
_cell.angle_alpha   90.00
_cell.angle_beta   90.00
_cell.angle_gamma   90.00
#
_symmetry.space_group_name_H-M   'P 1'
#
loop_
_entity.id
_entity.type
_entity.pdbx_description
1 polymer ?
#
loop_
_entity_poly.entity_id
_entity_poly.type
_entity_poly.pdbx_seq_one_letter_code
_entity_poly.pdbx_strand_id
1 'polypeptide(L)'
;MRFRRAASASTAGLAGFVAGAVLTLSLQGTGLPRHGRPGQVPVPVPATTPEAPGTFLAWTPGGLPAGFRQRVAELPGMQRAVVVASDNTWMTRSTTPQGEVVDDPQDGYRIPLEVAAVNPREYAAFLPPADRGVIVALADGQGILGESSARLRHLGPGAVLQFGSVRVKVAAVLPDELLGANELMLSRPLGREIGVTHDRYALLQPSGHATDVSLTKQIKTILPSGVPVRVRAPGETPYFRQGDAVLPPVQIKLLFGEFAAKPDPSRPGYLLIDPTWERSHIATEWVPILGRITCNVALFPQVRGVMRELIADGLANTIHSYSGCYARRYSNRDPSQAISHHTWGIALDLNVPENPYGATPHEDPRLVAAFEKWGFIWGGTFLTPDGMHFEYRRPPAEG
;
A
#
# COMPACT_ATOMS: atom_id res chain seq x y z
N MET A 1 -28.10 -2.03 56.99
CA MET A 1 -26.77 -1.37 56.97
C MET A 1 -25.87 -2.16 56.03
N ARG A 2 -25.40 -1.52 54.95
CA ARG A 2 -24.27 -1.86 54.06
C ARG A 2 -23.98 -3.32 53.63
N PHE A 3 -24.03 -3.49 52.29
CA PHE A 3 -23.16 -4.26 51.38
C PHE A 3 -22.91 -5.75 51.61
N ARG A 4 -23.28 -6.55 50.58
CA ARG A 4 -22.39 -7.45 49.81
C ARG A 4 -23.22 -8.23 48.79
N ARG A 5 -22.96 -8.04 47.49
CA ARG A 5 -23.13 -9.10 46.48
C ARG A 5 -22.00 -9.02 45.48
N ALA A 6 -21.22 -10.10 45.47
CA ALA A 6 -20.25 -10.41 44.44
C ALA A 6 -20.99 -10.80 43.15
N ALA A 7 -20.45 -10.41 42.01
CA ALA A 7 -20.75 -11.04 40.75
C ALA A 7 -19.45 -11.15 39.96
N SER A 8 -19.08 -12.40 39.75
CA SER A 8 -17.94 -12.94 39.04
C SER A 8 -17.97 -12.61 37.54
N ALA A 9 -16.85 -12.09 37.04
CA ALA A 9 -16.58 -11.97 35.62
C ALA A 9 -16.26 -13.35 35.04
N SER A 10 -16.98 -13.75 34.00
CA SER A 10 -16.68 -14.96 33.21
C SER A 10 -15.93 -14.56 31.96
N THR A 11 -14.68 -14.97 31.88
CA THR A 11 -13.82 -14.97 30.70
C THR A 11 -14.20 -16.13 29.79
N ALA A 12 -14.55 -15.85 28.54
CA ALA A 12 -14.54 -16.83 27.46
C ALA A 12 -14.05 -16.12 26.19
N GLY A 13 -12.74 -16.28 25.93
CA GLY A 13 -12.12 -15.86 24.68
C GLY A 13 -12.45 -16.88 23.58
N LEU A 14 -12.99 -16.38 22.47
CA LEU A 14 -13.23 -17.15 21.26
C LEU A 14 -11.98 -17.12 20.37
N ALA A 15 -11.43 -18.32 20.14
CA ALA A 15 -10.52 -18.62 19.04
C ALA A 15 -11.33 -19.13 17.84
N GLY A 16 -10.95 -18.75 16.62
CA GLY A 16 -11.42 -19.41 15.39
C GLY A 16 -11.44 -18.50 14.16
N PHE A 17 -10.29 -18.32 13.51
CA PHE A 17 -10.22 -17.90 12.11
C PHE A 17 -10.36 -19.14 11.23
N VAL A 18 -11.44 -19.21 10.42
CA VAL A 18 -11.60 -20.22 9.36
C VAL A 18 -11.56 -19.50 8.02
N ALA A 19 -10.61 -19.93 7.18
CA ALA A 19 -10.42 -19.51 5.81
C ALA A 19 -11.67 -19.81 4.96
N GLY A 20 -12.20 -18.79 4.29
CA GLY A 20 -13.28 -18.91 3.33
C GLY A 20 -12.73 -19.15 1.93
N ALA A 21 -12.91 -20.37 1.41
CA ALA A 21 -12.84 -20.65 -0.02
C ALA A 21 -14.26 -20.94 -0.52
N VAL A 22 -14.70 -20.17 -1.52
CA VAL A 22 -16.03 -20.20 -2.12
C VAL A 22 -16.16 -21.46 -3.00
N LEU A 23 -17.14 -22.31 -2.70
CA LEU A 23 -17.59 -23.41 -3.56
C LEU A 23 -18.87 -22.99 -4.31
N THR A 24 -18.75 -22.85 -5.63
CA THR A 24 -19.89 -22.68 -6.54
C THR A 24 -20.55 -24.04 -6.82
N LEU A 25 -21.84 -24.13 -6.51
CA LEU A 25 -22.70 -25.28 -6.79
C LEU A 25 -23.19 -25.23 -8.25
N SER A 26 -22.98 -26.32 -8.99
CA SER A 26 -23.76 -26.63 -10.20
C SER A 26 -24.56 -27.91 -9.99
N LEU A 27 -25.88 -27.76 -10.05
CA LEU A 27 -26.87 -28.83 -10.16
C LEU A 27 -26.84 -29.40 -11.57
N GLN A 28 -26.90 -30.73 -11.73
CA GLN A 28 -27.79 -31.44 -12.67
C GLN A 28 -27.58 -32.96 -12.69
N GLY A 29 -28.69 -33.71 -12.79
CA GLY A 29 -28.77 -34.97 -13.52
C GLY A 29 -28.86 -36.26 -12.70
N THR A 30 -30.08 -36.66 -12.35
CA THR A 30 -30.42 -38.03 -11.91
C THR A 30 -30.22 -39.05 -13.05
N GLY A 31 -29.42 -40.09 -12.80
CA GLY A 31 -29.25 -41.25 -13.68
C GLY A 31 -28.91 -42.51 -12.87
N LEU A 32 -29.64 -43.60 -13.13
CA LEU A 32 -29.69 -44.88 -12.40
C LEU A 32 -28.35 -45.64 -12.23
N PRO A 33 -28.22 -46.54 -11.23
CA PRO A 33 -26.95 -47.16 -10.86
C PRO A 33 -26.56 -48.31 -11.79
N ARG A 34 -25.34 -48.27 -12.32
CA ARG A 34 -24.70 -49.41 -13.01
C ARG A 34 -23.66 -50.04 -12.08
N HIS A 35 -23.84 -51.33 -11.79
CA HIS A 35 -22.94 -52.15 -11.00
C HIS A 35 -21.51 -52.21 -11.60
N GLY A 36 -20.52 -51.80 -10.79
CA GLY A 36 -19.33 -52.61 -10.48
C GLY A 36 -18.17 -52.69 -11.50
N ARG A 37 -17.16 -51.84 -11.31
CA ARG A 37 -15.74 -52.24 -11.36
C ARG A 37 -15.02 -51.61 -10.15
N PRO A 38 -14.32 -52.38 -9.31
CA PRO A 38 -13.60 -51.80 -8.16
C PRO A 38 -12.26 -51.22 -8.62
N GLY A 39 -11.96 -50.00 -8.17
CA GLY A 39 -10.59 -49.50 -8.03
C GLY A 39 -10.01 -48.69 -9.19
N GLN A 40 -10.58 -47.51 -9.47
CA GLN A 40 -9.76 -46.39 -9.94
C GLN A 40 -10.10 -45.19 -9.05
N VAL A 41 -9.21 -44.90 -8.10
CA VAL A 41 -9.21 -43.62 -7.38
C VAL A 41 -9.03 -42.54 -8.45
N PRO A 42 -9.92 -41.54 -8.56
CA PRO A 42 -9.66 -40.41 -9.44
C PRO A 42 -8.36 -39.77 -8.99
N VAL A 43 -7.33 -39.78 -9.84
CA VAL A 43 -6.12 -39.00 -9.61
C VAL A 43 -6.58 -37.55 -9.49
N PRO A 44 -6.33 -36.85 -8.36
CA PRO A 44 -6.63 -35.44 -8.29
C PRO A 44 -5.88 -34.76 -9.43
N VAL A 45 -6.61 -34.16 -10.37
CA VAL A 45 -5.99 -33.21 -11.30
C VAL A 45 -5.32 -32.18 -10.40
N PRO A 46 -3.99 -31.99 -10.48
CA PRO A 46 -3.34 -30.97 -9.67
C PRO A 46 -4.09 -29.67 -9.94
N ALA A 47 -4.62 -29.03 -8.89
CA ALA A 47 -5.01 -27.65 -8.99
C ALA A 47 -3.72 -26.88 -9.28
N THR A 48 -3.40 -26.70 -10.57
CA THR A 48 -2.30 -25.85 -10.97
C THR A 48 -2.80 -24.45 -10.72
N THR A 49 -2.44 -23.88 -9.57
CA THR A 49 -2.44 -22.43 -9.43
C THR A 49 -1.61 -21.91 -10.61
N PRO A 50 -2.18 -21.09 -11.51
CA PRO A 50 -1.40 -20.53 -12.60
C PRO A 50 -0.16 -19.87 -12.00
N GLU A 51 1.02 -20.28 -12.47
CA GLU A 51 2.26 -19.66 -12.07
C GLU A 51 2.13 -18.16 -12.29
N ALA A 52 2.32 -17.37 -11.23
CA ALA A 52 2.29 -15.93 -11.35
C ALA A 52 3.29 -15.55 -12.46
N PRO A 53 2.92 -14.68 -13.42
CA PRO A 53 3.84 -14.32 -14.48
C PRO A 53 5.17 -13.89 -13.86
N GLY A 54 6.29 -14.29 -14.47
CA GLY A 54 7.64 -13.90 -14.07
C GLY A 54 7.87 -12.40 -14.23
N THR A 55 7.14 -11.61 -13.44
CA THR A 55 7.09 -10.17 -13.47
C THR A 55 8.17 -9.63 -12.58
N PHE A 56 8.90 -8.66 -13.11
CA PHE A 56 9.85 -7.84 -12.39
C PHE A 56 9.25 -6.45 -12.19
N LEU A 57 9.61 -5.82 -11.08
CA LEU A 57 9.33 -4.41 -10.82
C LEU A 57 10.57 -3.59 -11.15
N ALA A 58 10.39 -2.39 -11.70
CA ALA A 58 11.42 -1.36 -11.72
C ALA A 58 10.84 0.01 -11.35
N TRP A 59 11.50 0.74 -10.45
CA TRP A 59 11.09 2.10 -10.09
C TRP A 59 12.27 2.96 -9.63
N THR A 60 12.10 4.28 -9.72
CA THR A 60 13.06 5.30 -9.30
C THR A 60 12.38 6.29 -8.35
N PRO A 61 13.10 6.91 -7.39
CA PRO A 61 12.53 7.91 -6.51
C PRO A 61 11.98 9.09 -7.31
N GLY A 62 10.81 9.60 -6.92
CA GLY A 62 10.14 10.71 -7.59
C GLY A 62 9.42 10.35 -8.90
N GLY A 63 9.67 9.20 -9.50
CA GLY A 63 9.04 8.73 -10.74
C GLY A 63 10.05 8.41 -11.85
N LEU A 64 9.58 7.66 -12.85
CA LEU A 64 10.38 7.25 -14.00
C LEU A 64 10.65 8.43 -14.93
N PRO A 65 11.86 8.53 -15.49
CA PRO A 65 12.22 9.65 -16.36
C PRO A 65 11.43 9.61 -17.68
N ALA A 66 11.25 10.77 -18.30
CA ALA A 66 10.61 10.88 -19.60
C ALA A 66 11.25 9.92 -20.64
N GLY A 67 10.40 9.29 -21.45
CA GLY A 67 10.82 8.32 -22.46
C GLY A 67 11.26 6.95 -21.92
N PHE A 68 11.16 6.69 -20.60
CA PHE A 68 11.54 5.40 -20.01
C PHE A 68 10.80 4.23 -20.65
N ARG A 69 9.50 4.39 -20.93
CA ARG A 69 8.65 3.35 -21.55
C ARG A 69 9.23 2.85 -22.89
N GLN A 70 9.67 3.75 -23.76
CA GLN A 70 10.27 3.37 -25.04
C GLN A 70 11.62 2.68 -24.82
N ARG A 71 12.51 3.30 -24.03
CA ARG A 71 13.86 2.77 -23.81
C ARG A 71 13.88 1.40 -23.14
N VAL A 72 12.97 1.15 -22.19
CA VAL A 72 12.90 -0.14 -21.50
C VAL A 72 12.38 -1.26 -22.40
N ALA A 73 11.47 -0.95 -23.32
CA ALA A 73 10.97 -1.90 -24.31
C ALA A 73 12.03 -2.30 -25.36
N GLU A 74 13.01 -1.42 -25.60
CA GLU A 74 14.13 -1.64 -26.52
C GLU A 74 15.33 -2.38 -25.87
N LEU A 75 15.28 -2.66 -24.56
CA LEU A 75 16.36 -3.38 -23.89
C LEU A 75 16.50 -4.82 -24.46
N PRO A 76 17.74 -5.30 -24.66
CA PRO A 76 17.99 -6.65 -25.14
C PRO A 76 17.29 -7.71 -24.28
N GLY A 77 16.47 -8.55 -24.90
CA GLY A 77 15.73 -9.60 -24.22
C GLY A 77 14.51 -9.11 -23.44
N MET A 78 14.10 -7.83 -23.53
CA MET A 78 12.81 -7.41 -22.99
C MET A 78 11.66 -7.96 -23.85
N GLN A 79 10.81 -8.82 -23.31
CA GLN A 79 9.64 -9.33 -24.07
C GLN A 79 8.44 -8.42 -23.91
N ARG A 80 8.17 -7.99 -22.67
CA ARG A 80 7.04 -7.10 -22.36
C ARG A 80 7.43 -6.12 -21.27
N ALA A 81 6.94 -4.91 -21.41
CA ALA A 81 7.01 -3.88 -20.39
C ALA A 81 5.71 -3.09 -20.39
N VAL A 82 5.25 -2.72 -19.20
CA VAL A 82 4.17 -1.74 -19.03
C VAL A 82 4.62 -0.73 -17.99
N VAL A 83 4.46 0.55 -18.30
CA VAL A 83 4.68 1.63 -17.35
C VAL A 83 3.35 1.99 -16.70
N VAL A 84 3.36 2.03 -15.37
CA VAL A 84 2.20 2.38 -14.56
C VAL A 84 2.37 3.82 -14.06
N ALA A 85 1.39 4.66 -14.36
CA ALA A 85 1.28 5.94 -13.67
C ALA A 85 0.53 5.75 -12.37
N SER A 86 0.91 6.50 -11.34
CA SER A 86 0.26 6.45 -10.04
C SER A 86 0.39 7.80 -9.34
N ASP A 87 -0.72 8.30 -8.82
CA ASP A 87 -0.82 9.59 -8.15
C ASP A 87 -1.91 9.57 -7.08
N ASN A 88 -1.85 10.52 -6.14
CA ASN A 88 -2.98 10.80 -5.26
C ASN A 88 -4.07 11.51 -6.05
N THR A 89 -5.28 10.97 -5.99
CA THR A 89 -6.49 11.57 -6.56
C THR A 89 -7.50 11.83 -5.45
N TRP A 90 -8.45 12.73 -5.69
CA TRP A 90 -9.31 13.24 -4.63
C TRP A 90 -10.77 12.86 -4.91
N MET A 91 -11.20 11.74 -4.32
CA MET A 91 -12.57 11.27 -4.44
C MET A 91 -13.51 12.21 -3.68
N THR A 92 -14.50 12.75 -4.39
CA THR A 92 -15.50 13.67 -3.84
C THR A 92 -16.74 12.96 -3.37
N ARG A 93 -17.06 11.79 -3.93
CA ARG A 93 -18.26 11.02 -3.58
C ARG A 93 -18.15 9.57 -4.04
N SER A 94 -18.85 8.66 -3.37
CA SER A 94 -19.05 7.29 -3.85
C SER A 94 -20.49 6.83 -3.66
N THR A 95 -20.98 5.97 -4.55
CA THR A 95 -22.32 5.39 -4.47
C THR A 95 -22.36 3.91 -4.79
N THR A 96 -23.28 3.19 -4.16
CA THR A 96 -23.61 1.79 -4.49
C THR A 96 -24.21 1.68 -5.91
N PRO A 97 -24.33 0.47 -6.49
CA PRO A 97 -25.01 0.28 -7.77
C PRO A 97 -26.47 0.76 -7.77
N GLN A 98 -27.11 0.78 -6.60
CA GLN A 98 -28.48 1.24 -6.39
C GLN A 98 -28.57 2.77 -6.23
N GLY A 99 -27.44 3.47 -6.18
CA GLY A 99 -27.37 4.92 -6.05
C GLY A 99 -27.36 5.42 -4.59
N GLU A 100 -27.24 4.53 -3.61
CA GLU A 100 -27.08 4.91 -2.21
C GLU A 100 -25.70 5.53 -1.99
N VAL A 101 -25.63 6.58 -1.19
CA VAL A 101 -24.38 7.29 -0.90
C VAL A 101 -23.59 6.54 0.16
N VAL A 102 -22.32 6.29 -0.12
CA VAL A 102 -21.38 5.69 0.83
C VAL A 102 -20.43 6.74 1.37
N ASP A 103 -19.73 7.44 0.48
CA ASP A 103 -18.83 8.54 0.85
C ASP A 103 -19.36 9.86 0.30
N ASP A 104 -19.46 10.89 1.14
CA ASP A 104 -19.81 12.27 0.75
C ASP A 104 -19.15 13.27 1.72
N PRO A 105 -17.82 13.43 1.66
CA PRO A 105 -17.11 14.38 2.53
C PRO A 105 -17.60 15.81 2.29
N GLN A 106 -17.88 16.51 3.39
CA GLN A 106 -18.43 17.87 3.37
C GLN A 106 -17.33 18.95 3.38
N ASP A 107 -17.70 20.22 3.29
CA ASP A 107 -16.81 21.39 3.46
C ASP A 107 -15.56 21.40 2.55
N GLY A 108 -15.71 20.84 1.35
CA GLY A 108 -14.63 20.74 0.36
C GLY A 108 -13.53 19.74 0.72
N TYR A 109 -13.72 18.93 1.76
CA TYR A 109 -12.89 17.76 2.03
C TYR A 109 -13.13 16.70 0.97
N ARG A 110 -12.10 15.91 0.70
CA ARG A 110 -12.12 14.82 -0.29
C ARG A 110 -11.30 13.66 0.25
N ILE A 111 -11.66 12.44 -0.13
CA ILE A 111 -10.92 11.25 0.29
C ILE A 111 -9.74 11.07 -0.67
N PRO A 112 -8.48 11.08 -0.20
CA PRO A 112 -7.33 10.86 -1.07
C PRO A 112 -7.23 9.37 -1.42
N LEU A 113 -7.25 9.00 -2.70
CA LEU A 113 -7.01 7.63 -3.17
C LEU A 113 -5.70 7.60 -3.95
N GLU A 114 -4.86 6.60 -3.72
CA GLU A 114 -3.75 6.32 -4.64
C GLU A 114 -4.26 5.52 -5.84
N VAL A 115 -4.18 6.09 -7.03
CA VAL A 115 -4.80 5.53 -8.25
C VAL A 115 -3.77 5.24 -9.30
N ALA A 116 -3.81 4.01 -9.83
CA ALA A 116 -2.99 3.59 -10.95
C ALA A 116 -3.67 3.86 -12.30
N ALA A 117 -2.89 4.21 -13.31
CA ALA A 117 -3.33 4.32 -14.69
C ALA A 117 -2.38 3.55 -15.63
N VAL A 118 -2.96 2.68 -16.46
CA VAL A 118 -2.20 1.75 -17.32
C VAL A 118 -2.71 1.75 -18.76
N ASN A 119 -1.88 1.28 -19.69
CA ASN A 119 -2.37 0.87 -21.00
C ASN A 119 -3.01 -0.52 -20.83
N PRO A 120 -4.34 -0.68 -21.02
CA PRO A 120 -5.00 -1.95 -20.72
C PRO A 120 -4.43 -3.13 -21.52
N ARG A 121 -4.09 -2.93 -22.80
CA ARG A 121 -3.55 -4.00 -23.65
C ARG A 121 -2.16 -4.46 -23.20
N GLU A 122 -1.30 -3.53 -22.81
CA GLU A 122 0.05 -3.85 -22.32
C GLU A 122 -0.03 -4.52 -20.93
N TYR A 123 -0.95 -4.06 -20.10
CA TYR A 123 -1.14 -4.56 -18.74
C TYR A 123 -1.69 -5.99 -18.69
N ALA A 124 -2.48 -6.39 -19.69
CA ALA A 124 -3.09 -7.73 -19.77
C ALA A 124 -2.10 -8.88 -19.54
N ALA A 125 -0.86 -8.74 -20.01
CA ALA A 125 0.17 -9.76 -19.88
C ALA A 125 0.70 -9.95 -18.45
N PHE A 126 0.45 -8.98 -17.57
CA PHE A 126 0.85 -8.95 -16.16
C PHE A 126 -0.26 -9.45 -15.23
N LEU A 127 -1.45 -9.74 -15.78
CA LEU A 127 -2.53 -10.39 -15.07
C LEU A 127 -2.52 -11.91 -15.31
N PRO A 128 -2.94 -12.71 -14.30
CA PRO A 128 -3.25 -14.12 -14.50
C PRO A 128 -4.27 -14.29 -15.63
N PRO A 129 -4.21 -15.37 -16.43
CA PRO A 129 -5.13 -15.57 -17.54
C PRO A 129 -6.62 -15.46 -17.18
N ALA A 130 -7.00 -15.90 -15.97
CA ALA A 130 -8.36 -15.85 -15.46
C ALA A 130 -8.89 -14.41 -15.28
N ASP A 131 -8.01 -13.46 -14.93
CA ASP A 131 -8.38 -12.09 -14.60
C ASP A 131 -8.32 -11.14 -15.81
N ARG A 132 -7.81 -11.60 -16.96
CA ARG A 132 -7.63 -10.74 -18.16
C ARG A 132 -8.93 -10.19 -18.73
N GLY A 133 -10.08 -10.75 -18.38
CA GLY A 133 -11.39 -10.23 -18.80
C GLY A 133 -11.62 -8.77 -18.40
N VAL A 134 -11.04 -8.33 -17.27
CA VAL A 134 -11.17 -6.95 -16.75
C VAL A 134 -10.54 -5.88 -17.67
N ILE A 135 -9.65 -6.29 -18.57
CA ILE A 135 -8.94 -5.39 -19.48
C ILE A 135 -9.90 -4.71 -20.45
N VAL A 136 -10.98 -5.39 -20.86
CA VAL A 136 -12.02 -4.82 -21.73
C VAL A 136 -12.70 -3.66 -21.00
N ALA A 137 -13.09 -3.87 -19.75
CA ALA A 137 -13.73 -2.84 -18.94
C ALA A 137 -12.83 -1.62 -18.70
N LEU A 138 -11.53 -1.83 -18.44
CA LEU A 138 -10.55 -0.74 -18.36
C LEU A 138 -10.48 0.06 -19.68
N ALA A 139 -10.45 -0.64 -20.82
CA ALA A 139 -10.42 0.00 -22.13
C ALA A 139 -11.69 0.81 -22.43
N ASP A 140 -12.84 0.36 -21.90
CA ASP A 140 -14.14 1.02 -22.02
C ASP A 140 -14.36 2.16 -21.00
N GLY A 141 -13.32 2.56 -20.26
CA GLY A 141 -13.40 3.68 -19.32
C GLY A 141 -14.05 3.34 -17.97
N GLN A 142 -14.10 2.06 -17.60
CA GLN A 142 -14.47 1.63 -16.26
C GLN A 142 -13.22 1.44 -15.38
N GLY A 143 -13.40 1.44 -14.06
CA GLY A 143 -12.32 1.27 -13.09
C GLY A 143 -12.33 -0.11 -12.44
N ILE A 144 -11.15 -0.56 -11.99
CA ILE A 144 -10.97 -1.79 -11.21
C ILE A 144 -10.55 -1.42 -9.80
N LEU A 145 -11.29 -1.87 -8.80
CA LEU A 145 -11.04 -1.55 -7.40
C LEU A 145 -10.15 -2.63 -6.77
N GLY A 146 -9.20 -2.25 -5.90
CA GLY A 146 -8.48 -3.23 -5.08
C GLY A 146 -9.38 -3.83 -4.00
N GLU A 147 -9.13 -5.06 -3.56
CA GLU A 147 -9.91 -5.73 -2.51
C GLU A 147 -9.94 -4.95 -1.19
N SER A 148 -8.80 -4.39 -0.76
CA SER A 148 -8.74 -3.60 0.47
C SER A 148 -9.51 -2.28 0.33
N SER A 149 -9.41 -1.69 -0.84
CA SER A 149 -10.13 -0.49 -1.25
C SER A 149 -11.65 -0.76 -1.29
N ALA A 150 -12.08 -1.89 -1.84
CA ALA A 150 -13.47 -2.35 -1.83
C ALA A 150 -13.99 -2.56 -0.40
N ARG A 151 -13.19 -3.21 0.45
CA ARG A 151 -13.53 -3.50 1.84
C ARG A 151 -13.72 -2.23 2.69
N LEU A 152 -12.83 -1.25 2.56
CA LEU A 152 -12.90 0.01 3.34
C LEU A 152 -14.24 0.73 3.22
N ARG A 153 -14.82 0.71 2.02
CA ARG A 153 -16.06 1.43 1.70
C ARG A 153 -17.24 0.54 1.38
N HIS A 154 -17.09 -0.78 1.54
CA HIS A 154 -18.14 -1.76 1.22
C HIS A 154 -18.70 -1.62 -0.21
N LEU A 155 -17.83 -1.31 -1.19
CA LEU A 155 -18.20 -1.16 -2.60
C LEU A 155 -17.68 -2.31 -3.45
N GLY A 156 -18.37 -2.58 -4.56
CA GLY A 156 -18.00 -3.61 -5.53
C GLY A 156 -18.43 -3.24 -6.95
N PRO A 157 -18.53 -4.23 -7.87
CA PRO A 157 -18.95 -4.01 -9.24
C PRO A 157 -20.27 -3.25 -9.35
N GLY A 158 -20.34 -2.28 -10.25
CA GLY A 158 -21.48 -1.40 -10.45
C GLY A 158 -21.48 -0.13 -9.60
N ALA A 159 -20.67 -0.08 -8.53
CA ALA A 159 -20.48 1.14 -7.74
C ALA A 159 -19.91 2.28 -8.60
N VAL A 160 -20.11 3.51 -8.17
CA VAL A 160 -19.57 4.70 -8.85
C VAL A 160 -18.72 5.50 -7.89
N LEU A 161 -17.47 5.75 -8.26
CA LEU A 161 -16.58 6.69 -7.59
C LEU A 161 -16.55 8.00 -8.38
N GLN A 162 -16.65 9.12 -7.69
CA GLN A 162 -16.69 10.44 -8.30
C GLN A 162 -15.47 11.26 -7.90
N PHE A 163 -14.84 11.91 -8.89
CA PHE A 163 -13.67 12.77 -8.75
C PHE A 163 -14.01 14.13 -9.38
N GLY A 164 -14.63 15.02 -8.60
CA GLY A 164 -15.18 16.26 -9.13
C GLY A 164 -16.32 15.99 -10.10
N SER A 165 -16.15 16.33 -11.37
CA SER A 165 -17.14 16.05 -12.43
C SER A 165 -17.00 14.65 -13.04
N VAL A 166 -15.84 13.99 -12.87
CA VAL A 166 -15.56 12.69 -13.48
C VAL A 166 -16.21 11.58 -12.66
N ARG A 167 -16.91 10.66 -13.33
CA ARG A 167 -17.56 9.51 -12.72
C ARG A 167 -16.94 8.23 -13.25
N VAL A 168 -16.44 7.40 -12.35
CA VAL A 168 -15.83 6.10 -12.65
C VAL A 168 -16.76 5.00 -12.17
N LYS A 169 -17.29 4.21 -13.09
CA LYS A 169 -18.03 2.99 -12.73
C LYS A 169 -17.05 1.86 -12.46
N VAL A 170 -17.21 1.17 -11.33
CA VAL A 170 -16.40 0.01 -10.97
C VAL A 170 -16.89 -1.21 -11.75
N ALA A 171 -15.98 -1.86 -12.49
CA ALA A 171 -16.31 -3.05 -13.28
C ALA A 171 -16.04 -4.35 -12.52
N ALA A 172 -14.94 -4.37 -11.74
CA ALA A 172 -14.50 -5.52 -11.00
C ALA A 172 -13.73 -5.10 -9.74
N VAL A 173 -13.56 -6.07 -8.84
CA VAL A 173 -12.64 -6.00 -7.71
C VAL A 173 -11.57 -7.05 -7.94
N LEU A 174 -10.30 -6.71 -7.72
CA LEU A 174 -9.17 -7.63 -7.83
C LEU A 174 -8.32 -7.60 -6.54
N PRO A 175 -7.59 -8.69 -6.26
CA PRO A 175 -6.59 -8.71 -5.19
C PRO A 175 -5.62 -7.54 -5.28
N ASP A 176 -5.23 -7.00 -4.13
CA ASP A 176 -4.35 -5.81 -4.05
C ASP A 176 -3.00 -6.06 -4.74
N GLU A 177 -2.48 -7.29 -4.68
CA GLU A 177 -1.22 -7.71 -5.32
C GLU A 177 -1.26 -7.48 -6.83
N LEU A 178 -2.42 -7.71 -7.46
CA LEU A 178 -2.62 -7.49 -8.89
C LEU A 178 -2.73 -6.02 -9.26
N LEU A 179 -2.91 -5.10 -8.31
CA LEU A 179 -2.97 -3.65 -8.53
C LEU A 179 -1.73 -2.93 -7.98
N GLY A 180 -0.74 -3.65 -7.44
CA GLY A 180 0.37 -3.05 -6.69
C GLY A 180 -0.11 -2.29 -5.44
N ALA A 181 -1.23 -2.72 -4.86
CA ALA A 181 -1.97 -2.09 -3.77
C ALA A 181 -2.38 -0.62 -4.03
N ASN A 182 -2.48 -0.21 -5.29
CA ASN A 182 -3.22 1.00 -5.65
C ASN A 182 -4.71 0.75 -5.39
N GLU A 183 -5.43 1.78 -4.93
CA GLU A 183 -6.80 1.66 -4.49
C GLU A 183 -7.78 1.50 -5.66
N LEU A 184 -7.44 2.07 -6.81
CA LEU A 184 -8.22 2.04 -8.05
C LEU A 184 -7.25 1.97 -9.22
N MET A 185 -7.61 1.21 -10.25
CA MET A 185 -6.90 1.16 -11.53
C MET A 185 -7.81 1.65 -12.65
N LEU A 186 -7.24 2.49 -13.52
CA LEU A 186 -7.90 3.10 -14.67
C LEU A 186 -7.08 2.92 -15.95
N SER A 187 -7.69 3.21 -17.10
CA SER A 187 -6.94 3.42 -18.33
C SER A 187 -6.19 4.77 -18.29
N ARG A 188 -5.10 4.88 -19.05
CA ARG A 188 -4.33 6.14 -19.17
C ARG A 188 -5.18 7.37 -19.53
N PRO A 189 -6.12 7.32 -20.50
CA PRO A 189 -6.97 8.48 -20.81
C PRO A 189 -7.79 8.94 -19.60
N LEU A 190 -8.53 8.04 -18.97
CA LEU A 190 -9.38 8.37 -17.82
C LEU A 190 -8.58 8.77 -16.58
N GLY A 191 -7.44 8.11 -16.33
CA GLY A 191 -6.52 8.49 -15.26
C GLY A 191 -6.06 9.95 -15.37
N ARG A 192 -5.74 10.42 -16.57
CA ARG A 192 -5.36 11.83 -16.79
C ARG A 192 -6.48 12.82 -16.47
N GLU A 193 -7.74 12.47 -16.72
CA GLU A 193 -8.89 13.33 -16.41
C GLU A 193 -9.03 13.60 -14.90
N ILE A 194 -8.53 12.69 -14.06
CA ILE A 194 -8.54 12.84 -12.60
C ILE A 194 -7.15 13.14 -12.01
N GLY A 195 -6.17 13.47 -12.86
CA GLY A 195 -4.85 13.94 -12.44
C GLY A 195 -3.76 12.87 -12.28
N VAL A 196 -3.99 11.63 -12.73
CA VAL A 196 -2.96 10.58 -12.76
C VAL A 196 -2.08 10.73 -14.01
N THR A 197 -0.89 11.28 -13.82
CA THR A 197 0.00 11.70 -14.92
C THR A 197 1.44 11.25 -14.76
N HIS A 198 1.90 10.94 -13.54
CA HIS A 198 3.30 10.61 -13.28
C HIS A 198 3.55 9.11 -13.44
N ASP A 199 4.46 8.75 -14.34
CA ASP A 199 4.97 7.39 -14.46
C ASP A 199 5.78 7.04 -13.20
N ARG A 200 5.32 6.08 -12.39
CA ARG A 200 5.94 5.77 -11.09
C ARG A 200 6.80 4.54 -11.10
N TYR A 201 6.37 3.52 -11.82
CA TYR A 201 7.05 2.24 -11.89
C TYR A 201 6.70 1.51 -13.18
N ALA A 202 7.50 0.50 -13.49
CA ALA A 202 7.27 -0.39 -14.61
C ALA A 202 7.19 -1.83 -14.12
N LEU A 203 6.32 -2.60 -14.78
CA LEU A 203 6.31 -4.04 -14.68
C LEU A 203 6.96 -4.61 -15.95
N LEU A 204 7.86 -5.58 -15.77
CA LEU A 204 8.74 -6.07 -16.81
C LEU A 204 8.67 -7.60 -16.90
N GLN A 205 8.72 -8.14 -18.11
CA GLN A 205 8.88 -9.57 -18.38
C GLN A 205 10.07 -9.72 -19.36
N PRO A 206 11.29 -9.90 -18.84
CA PRO A 206 12.44 -10.23 -19.67
C PRO A 206 12.38 -11.69 -20.15
N SER A 207 13.08 -12.00 -21.23
CA SER A 207 13.28 -13.34 -21.75
C SER A 207 14.34 -14.09 -20.96
N GLY A 208 14.20 -15.41 -20.84
CA GLY A 208 15.22 -16.27 -20.25
C GLY A 208 15.31 -16.13 -18.73
N HIS A 209 16.51 -16.33 -18.19
CA HIS A 209 16.77 -16.41 -16.74
C HIS A 209 17.29 -15.08 -16.18
N ALA A 210 16.55 -14.00 -16.40
CA ALA A 210 16.93 -12.71 -15.84
C ALA A 210 16.88 -12.75 -14.30
N THR A 211 17.84 -12.08 -13.67
CA THR A 211 17.84 -11.79 -12.23
C THR A 211 17.64 -10.30 -12.00
N ASP A 212 17.19 -9.93 -10.80
CA ASP A 212 17.12 -8.54 -10.33
C ASP A 212 18.45 -7.80 -10.55
N VAL A 213 19.59 -8.44 -10.25
CA VAL A 213 20.93 -7.89 -10.44
C VAL A 213 21.23 -7.64 -11.92
N SER A 214 20.95 -8.61 -12.79
CA SER A 214 21.21 -8.49 -14.23
C SER A 214 20.34 -7.41 -14.86
N LEU A 215 19.06 -7.35 -14.47
CA LEU A 215 18.10 -6.39 -15.00
C LEU A 215 18.36 -4.99 -14.46
N THR A 216 18.80 -4.85 -13.20
CA THR A 216 19.27 -3.58 -12.64
C THR A 216 20.41 -3.00 -13.46
N LYS A 217 21.41 -3.82 -13.83
CA LYS A 217 22.53 -3.37 -14.67
C LYS A 217 22.06 -2.87 -16.04
N GLN A 218 21.12 -3.58 -16.67
CA GLN A 218 20.54 -3.18 -17.95
C GLN A 218 19.73 -1.88 -17.84
N ILE A 219 18.85 -1.77 -16.85
CA ILE A 219 18.03 -0.56 -16.69
C ILE A 219 18.88 0.68 -16.39
N LYS A 220 19.99 0.52 -15.66
CA LYS A 220 20.92 1.64 -15.41
C LYS A 220 21.51 2.23 -16.70
N THR A 221 21.59 1.50 -17.81
CA THR A 221 22.12 2.04 -19.07
C THR A 221 21.18 3.02 -19.76
N ILE A 222 19.88 2.97 -19.43
CA ILE A 222 18.83 3.82 -20.03
C ILE A 222 18.32 4.91 -19.08
N LEU A 223 18.90 5.01 -17.88
CA LEU A 223 18.59 6.04 -16.89
C LEU A 223 19.61 7.19 -16.97
N PRO A 224 19.19 8.43 -16.65
CA PRO A 224 20.13 9.52 -16.46
C PRO A 224 21.18 9.16 -15.39
N SER A 225 22.40 9.69 -15.57
CA SER A 225 23.50 9.46 -14.62
C SER A 225 23.10 9.88 -13.20
N GLY A 226 23.43 9.05 -12.21
CA GLY A 226 23.14 9.31 -10.79
C GLY A 226 21.72 9.01 -10.35
N VAL A 227 20.79 8.65 -11.24
CA VAL A 227 19.42 8.26 -10.83
C VAL A 227 19.44 6.85 -10.23
N PRO A 228 19.08 6.68 -8.95
CA PRO A 228 19.00 5.37 -8.34
C PRO A 228 17.76 4.62 -8.85
N VAL A 229 17.86 3.29 -8.93
CA VAL A 229 16.78 2.40 -9.37
C VAL A 229 16.69 1.20 -8.46
N ARG A 230 15.46 0.80 -8.14
CA ARG A 230 15.16 -0.48 -7.51
C ARG A 230 14.57 -1.39 -8.57
N VAL A 231 15.10 -2.61 -8.64
CA VAL A 231 14.48 -3.72 -9.36
C VAL A 231 14.11 -4.79 -8.35
N ARG A 232 12.94 -5.41 -8.52
CA ARG A 232 12.54 -6.61 -7.76
C ARG A 232 12.24 -7.76 -8.68
N ALA A 233 12.72 -8.95 -8.32
CA ALA A 233 12.35 -10.21 -8.93
C ALA A 233 10.96 -10.68 -8.45
N PRO A 234 10.30 -11.61 -9.18
CA PRO A 234 9.04 -12.21 -8.76
C PRO A 234 9.10 -12.70 -7.30
N GLY A 235 8.11 -12.30 -6.49
CA GLY A 235 7.99 -12.73 -5.09
C GLY A 235 8.87 -12.01 -4.08
N GLU A 236 9.76 -11.10 -4.47
CA GLU A 236 10.63 -10.36 -3.52
C GLU A 236 9.88 -9.30 -2.69
N THR A 237 8.72 -8.87 -3.15
CA THR A 237 7.84 -7.94 -2.44
C THR A 237 6.38 -8.32 -2.68
N PRO A 238 5.48 -8.17 -1.70
CA PRO A 238 4.06 -8.48 -1.88
C PRO A 238 3.38 -7.55 -2.91
N TYR A 239 3.86 -6.31 -3.04
CA TYR A 239 3.24 -5.30 -3.90
C TYR A 239 4.25 -4.71 -4.86
N PHE A 240 4.00 -4.87 -6.15
CA PHE A 240 4.86 -4.34 -7.19
C PHE A 240 4.47 -2.89 -7.50
N ARG A 241 5.10 -1.96 -6.76
CA ARG A 241 4.81 -0.51 -6.77
C ARG A 241 6.07 0.32 -6.48
N GLN A 242 5.98 1.64 -6.65
CA GLN A 242 6.98 2.57 -6.11
C GLN A 242 6.98 2.57 -4.57
N GLY A 243 8.15 2.65 -3.94
CA GLY A 243 8.24 2.63 -2.47
C GLY A 243 7.86 1.27 -1.87
N ASP A 244 8.26 0.16 -2.49
CA ASP A 244 7.89 -1.21 -2.13
C ASP A 244 8.41 -1.70 -0.75
N ALA A 245 9.18 -0.88 -0.03
CA ALA A 245 9.68 -1.20 1.29
C ALA A 245 8.68 -0.89 2.42
N VAL A 246 7.71 -0.01 2.14
CA VAL A 246 6.81 0.59 3.13
C VAL A 246 5.37 0.15 2.88
N LEU A 247 4.48 0.33 3.86
CA LEU A 247 3.07 -0.03 3.68
C LEU A 247 2.42 0.86 2.61
N PRO A 248 1.64 0.29 1.68
CA PRO A 248 0.87 1.10 0.73
C PRO A 248 -0.26 1.85 1.46
N PRO A 249 -0.70 3.01 0.95
CA PRO A 249 -1.72 3.84 1.60
C PRO A 249 -3.00 3.10 1.99
N VAL A 250 -3.47 2.17 1.16
CA VAL A 250 -4.69 1.40 1.45
C VAL A 250 -4.56 0.54 2.72
N GLN A 251 -3.37 -0.02 2.98
CA GLN A 251 -3.11 -0.82 4.19
C GLN A 251 -3.00 0.10 5.42
N ILE A 252 -2.40 1.28 5.26
CA ILE A 252 -2.36 2.29 6.32
C ILE A 252 -3.78 2.71 6.73
N LYS A 253 -4.65 2.96 5.75
CA LYS A 253 -6.06 3.34 6.00
C LYS A 253 -6.83 2.26 6.78
N LEU A 254 -6.60 0.99 6.46
CA LEU A 254 -7.22 -0.13 7.17
C LEU A 254 -6.79 -0.23 8.64
N LEU A 255 -5.51 0.07 8.92
CA LEU A 255 -4.93 -0.09 10.25
C LEU A 255 -5.12 1.16 11.13
N PHE A 256 -5.03 2.34 10.53
CA PHE A 256 -4.93 3.63 11.23
C PHE A 256 -6.07 4.59 10.91
N GLY A 257 -7.01 4.18 10.06
CA GLY A 257 -8.16 4.95 9.64
C GLY A 257 -7.96 5.69 8.32
N GLU A 258 -9.02 5.75 7.52
CA GLU A 258 -9.13 6.65 6.37
C GLU A 258 -9.66 8.01 6.82
N PHE A 259 -9.08 9.08 6.27
CA PHE A 259 -9.55 10.45 6.49
C PHE A 259 -9.92 11.12 5.17
N ALA A 260 -10.79 12.12 5.27
CA ALA A 260 -10.91 13.13 4.22
C ALA A 260 -9.89 14.26 4.49
N ALA A 261 -9.38 14.87 3.43
CA ALA A 261 -8.42 15.96 3.51
C ALA A 261 -8.64 16.99 2.39
N LYS A 262 -8.01 18.16 2.53
CA LYS A 262 -7.89 19.16 1.47
C LYS A 262 -6.55 19.90 1.59
N PRO A 263 -6.03 20.50 0.51
CA PRO A 263 -4.82 21.32 0.60
C PRO A 263 -4.99 22.44 1.64
N ASP A 264 -3.93 22.70 2.41
CA ASP A 264 -3.87 23.85 3.30
C ASP A 264 -3.59 25.12 2.49
N PRO A 265 -4.54 26.07 2.39
CA PRO A 265 -4.37 27.26 1.55
C PRO A 265 -3.27 28.20 2.08
N SER A 266 -2.89 28.08 3.35
CA SER A 266 -1.88 28.93 3.99
C SER A 266 -0.46 28.35 3.94
N ARG A 267 -0.32 27.06 3.63
CA ARG A 267 0.96 26.35 3.69
C ARG A 267 1.10 25.36 2.52
N PRO A 268 1.76 25.75 1.43
CA PRO A 268 2.02 24.85 0.30
C PRO A 268 2.67 23.53 0.76
N GLY A 269 2.17 22.41 0.24
CA GLY A 269 2.64 21.07 0.60
C GLY A 269 2.05 20.49 1.88
N TYR A 270 1.19 21.24 2.59
CA TYR A 270 0.45 20.77 3.76
C TYR A 270 -1.02 20.51 3.44
N LEU A 271 -1.65 19.76 4.33
CA LEU A 271 -3.04 19.34 4.27
C LEU A 271 -3.79 19.84 5.52
N LEU A 272 -5.06 20.15 5.33
CA LEU A 272 -6.07 20.12 6.39
C LEU A 272 -6.70 18.73 6.37
N ILE A 273 -6.76 18.10 7.52
CA ILE A 273 -7.37 16.77 7.71
C ILE A 273 -8.74 16.96 8.36
N ASP A 274 -9.69 16.06 8.07
CA ASP A 274 -10.99 16.06 8.74
C ASP A 274 -10.79 16.14 10.27
N PRO A 275 -11.28 17.22 10.91
CA PRO A 275 -11.07 17.43 12.34
C PRO A 275 -11.74 16.36 13.19
N THR A 276 -12.76 15.66 12.69
CA THR A 276 -13.38 14.53 13.40
C THR A 276 -12.46 13.32 13.44
N TRP A 277 -11.78 13.03 12.33
CA TRP A 277 -10.75 11.99 12.28
C TRP A 277 -9.57 12.36 13.19
N GLU A 278 -9.06 13.61 13.13
CA GLU A 278 -7.95 14.05 13.98
C GLU A 278 -8.27 13.87 15.47
N ARG A 279 -9.48 14.24 15.91
CA ARG A 279 -9.89 14.13 17.32
C ARG A 279 -9.95 12.68 17.83
N SER A 280 -10.22 11.71 16.97
CA SER A 280 -10.37 10.30 17.36
C SER A 280 -9.09 9.47 17.16
N HIS A 281 -8.24 9.85 16.21
CA HIS A 281 -7.07 9.06 15.83
C HIS A 281 -5.75 9.67 16.27
N ILE A 282 -5.68 10.96 16.60
CA ILE A 282 -4.43 11.65 16.96
C ILE A 282 -4.49 12.12 18.41
N ALA A 283 -3.47 11.80 19.19
CA ALA A 283 -3.35 12.28 20.57
C ALA A 283 -1.93 12.73 20.89
N THR A 284 -1.82 13.59 21.90
CA THR A 284 -0.54 14.00 22.49
C THR A 284 -0.37 13.32 23.83
N GLU A 285 0.59 12.42 23.94
CA GLU A 285 0.85 11.67 25.16
C GLU A 285 2.33 11.78 25.57
N TRP A 286 2.59 11.55 26.86
CA TRP A 286 3.95 11.42 27.34
C TRP A 286 4.49 10.01 27.04
N VAL A 287 5.72 9.96 26.55
CA VAL A 287 6.47 8.76 26.21
C VAL A 287 7.89 8.89 26.77
N PRO A 288 8.45 7.85 27.44
CA PRO A 288 9.82 7.90 27.93
C PRO A 288 10.82 8.26 26.83
N ILE A 289 11.90 8.96 27.19
CA ILE A 289 12.94 9.52 26.29
C ILE A 289 12.43 10.66 25.39
N LEU A 290 11.29 10.48 24.71
CA LEU A 290 10.79 11.44 23.72
C LEU A 290 9.99 12.61 24.30
N GLY A 291 9.54 12.52 25.55
CA GLY A 291 8.71 13.55 26.19
C GLY A 291 7.26 13.53 25.69
N ARG A 292 6.67 14.70 25.43
CA ARG A 292 5.31 14.80 24.89
C ARG A 292 5.34 14.72 23.36
N ILE A 293 4.75 13.68 22.79
CA ILE A 293 4.69 13.48 21.34
C ILE A 293 3.25 13.41 20.86
N THR A 294 3.00 13.88 19.64
CA THR A 294 1.70 13.81 18.97
C THR A 294 1.77 12.76 17.86
N CYS A 295 1.02 11.68 18.00
CA CYS A 295 1.02 10.52 17.10
C CYS A 295 -0.39 9.96 16.91
N ASN A 296 -0.52 8.94 16.05
CA ASN A 296 -1.69 8.09 16.03
C ASN A 296 -1.86 7.37 17.37
N VAL A 297 -3.08 7.33 17.90
CA VAL A 297 -3.41 6.64 19.15
C VAL A 297 -3.00 5.17 19.12
N ALA A 298 -3.14 4.52 17.96
CA ALA A 298 -2.79 3.11 17.78
C ALA A 298 -1.27 2.84 17.78
N LEU A 299 -0.43 3.86 17.57
CA LEU A 299 1.03 3.70 17.54
C LEU A 299 1.67 3.69 18.94
N PHE A 300 1.04 4.34 19.92
CA PHE A 300 1.63 4.52 21.25
C PHE A 300 2.10 3.23 21.95
N PRO A 301 1.40 2.09 21.87
CA PRO A 301 1.89 0.84 22.46
C PRO A 301 3.27 0.43 21.96
N GLN A 302 3.52 0.55 20.65
CA GLN A 302 4.81 0.20 20.03
C GLN A 302 5.89 1.20 20.38
N VAL A 303 5.59 2.51 20.31
CA VAL A 303 6.56 3.56 20.69
C VAL A 303 6.97 3.41 22.15
N ARG A 304 6.01 3.18 23.07
CA ARG A 304 6.31 2.94 24.49
C ARG A 304 7.07 1.63 24.71
N GLY A 305 6.83 0.63 23.87
CA GLY A 305 7.57 -0.61 23.86
C GLY A 305 9.06 -0.39 23.60
N VAL A 306 9.37 0.21 22.45
CA VAL A 306 10.76 0.47 22.07
C VAL A 306 11.47 1.38 23.07
N MET A 307 10.81 2.43 23.59
CA MET A 307 11.44 3.31 24.56
C MET A 307 11.75 2.61 25.89
N ARG A 308 10.91 1.68 26.35
CA ARG A 308 11.19 0.87 27.54
C ARG A 308 12.35 -0.10 27.31
N GLU A 309 12.42 -0.71 26.13
CA GLU A 309 13.53 -1.59 25.76
C GLU A 309 14.85 -0.84 25.73
N LEU A 310 14.90 0.34 25.08
CA LEU A 310 16.08 1.19 25.08
C LEU A 310 16.52 1.61 26.48
N ILE A 311 15.59 1.85 27.40
CA ILE A 311 15.92 2.14 28.80
C ILE A 311 16.53 0.89 29.47
N ALA A 312 15.89 -0.28 29.31
CA ALA A 312 16.35 -1.52 29.92
C ALA A 312 17.77 -1.92 29.44
N ASP A 313 18.07 -1.65 28.17
CA ASP A 313 19.35 -1.97 27.55
C ASP A 313 20.43 -0.89 27.73
N GLY A 314 20.12 0.20 28.46
CA GLY A 314 21.06 1.31 28.68
C GLY A 314 21.34 2.14 27.43
N LEU A 315 20.43 2.11 26.45
CA LEU A 315 20.54 2.76 25.13
C LEU A 315 19.77 4.08 25.04
N ALA A 316 19.17 4.58 26.12
CA ALA A 316 18.39 5.83 26.09
C ALA A 316 19.16 7.03 25.50
N ASN A 317 20.48 7.08 25.70
CA ASN A 317 21.35 8.15 25.19
C ASN A 317 21.63 8.06 23.68
N THR A 318 21.15 7.02 22.99
CA THR A 318 21.26 6.93 21.52
C THR A 318 20.26 7.84 20.81
N ILE A 319 19.25 8.36 21.51
CA ILE A 319 18.31 9.36 20.99
C ILE A 319 18.75 10.74 21.48
N HIS A 320 19.26 11.57 20.56
CA HIS A 320 19.70 12.94 20.80
C HIS A 320 18.63 13.97 20.45
N SER A 321 17.81 13.68 19.43
CA SER A 321 16.73 14.57 18.99
C SER A 321 15.50 13.81 18.48
N TYR A 322 14.35 14.48 18.56
CA TYR A 322 13.07 14.02 18.03
C TYR A 322 12.42 15.17 17.26
N SER A 323 12.02 14.91 16.01
CA SER A 323 11.52 15.92 15.08
C SER A 323 10.07 15.73 14.64
N GLY A 324 9.31 14.96 15.42
CA GLY A 324 7.86 14.84 15.25
C GLY A 324 7.42 13.49 14.74
N CYS A 325 6.11 13.28 14.86
CA CYS A 325 5.46 12.03 14.50
C CYS A 325 4.23 12.29 13.63
N TYR A 326 3.41 13.25 14.05
CA TYR A 326 2.28 13.75 13.27
C TYR A 326 2.60 15.05 12.51
N ALA A 327 2.55 15.00 11.18
CA ALA A 327 2.67 16.17 10.30
C ALA A 327 1.80 16.00 9.04
N ARG A 328 0.84 16.90 8.85
CA ARG A 328 -0.17 16.88 7.78
C ARG A 328 0.40 17.36 6.45
N ARG A 329 1.18 16.52 5.77
CA ARG A 329 1.94 16.93 4.58
C ARG A 329 2.06 15.85 3.53
N TYR A 330 2.28 16.27 2.30
CA TYR A 330 2.87 15.38 1.31
C TYR A 330 4.32 15.05 1.65
N SER A 331 4.83 13.94 1.12
CA SER A 331 6.26 13.63 1.18
C SER A 331 7.06 14.77 0.56
N ASN A 332 8.15 15.17 1.25
CA ASN A 332 8.95 16.34 0.89
C ASN A 332 8.19 17.67 0.73
N ARG A 333 6.94 17.76 1.24
CA ARG A 333 6.03 18.91 1.06
C ARG A 333 5.74 19.19 -0.44
N ASP A 334 5.80 18.16 -1.27
CA ASP A 334 5.55 18.24 -2.71
C ASP A 334 4.21 17.55 -3.02
N PRO A 335 3.17 18.29 -3.47
CA PRO A 335 1.86 17.71 -3.83
C PRO A 335 1.91 16.68 -4.96
N SER A 336 2.99 16.65 -5.75
CA SER A 336 3.23 15.61 -6.74
C SER A 336 3.75 14.31 -6.13
N GLN A 337 4.00 14.22 -4.83
CA GLN A 337 4.43 12.98 -4.17
C GLN A 337 3.29 12.36 -3.36
N ALA A 338 3.50 11.11 -2.91
CA ALA A 338 2.58 10.43 -2.00
C ALA A 338 2.33 11.27 -0.72
N ILE A 339 1.16 11.09 -0.11
CA ILE A 339 0.91 11.66 1.22
C ILE A 339 1.88 11.01 2.21
N SER A 340 2.58 11.83 3.00
CA SER A 340 3.58 11.30 3.94
C SER A 340 2.91 10.48 5.03
N HIS A 341 3.54 9.39 5.47
CA HIS A 341 3.05 8.57 6.57
C HIS A 341 3.02 9.32 7.93
N HIS A 342 3.77 10.42 8.07
CA HIS A 342 3.58 11.36 9.18
C HIS A 342 2.18 11.96 9.21
N THR A 343 1.46 12.02 8.08
CA THR A 343 0.06 12.50 8.04
C THR A 343 -0.90 11.54 8.73
N TRP A 344 -0.54 10.27 8.87
CA TRP A 344 -1.29 9.32 9.70
C TRP A 344 -0.79 9.27 11.15
N GLY A 345 0.35 9.89 11.46
CA GLY A 345 0.97 9.85 12.78
C GLY A 345 1.61 8.50 13.10
N ILE A 346 2.15 7.81 12.08
CA ILE A 346 2.70 6.45 12.18
C ILE A 346 4.21 6.36 11.90
N ALA A 347 4.85 7.51 11.73
CA ALA A 347 6.28 7.65 11.49
C ALA A 347 6.88 8.58 12.55
N LEU A 348 8.17 8.43 12.86
CA LEU A 348 8.93 9.27 13.78
C LEU A 348 10.28 9.60 13.13
N ASP A 349 10.70 10.86 13.28
CA ASP A 349 12.05 11.29 12.89
C ASP A 349 12.91 11.49 14.14
N LEU A 350 14.04 10.79 14.22
CA LEU A 350 15.02 10.85 15.31
C LEU A 350 16.38 11.30 14.78
N ASN A 351 17.19 11.93 15.63
CA ASN A 351 18.60 12.25 15.32
C ASN A 351 18.78 12.97 13.96
N VAL A 352 17.87 13.91 13.67
CA VAL A 352 17.78 14.59 12.37
C VAL A 352 19.06 15.35 11.99
N PRO A 353 19.71 16.11 12.90
CA PRO A 353 20.96 16.79 12.56
C PRO A 353 22.06 15.83 12.08
N GLU A 354 22.11 14.61 12.63
CA GLU A 354 23.10 13.57 12.31
C GLU A 354 22.70 12.70 11.11
N ASN A 355 21.40 12.63 10.79
CA ASN A 355 20.86 11.74 9.76
C ASN A 355 19.97 12.46 8.73
N PRO A 356 20.48 13.47 8.01
CA PRO A 356 19.69 14.19 7.00
C PRO A 356 19.31 13.29 5.83
N TYR A 357 18.14 13.57 5.23
CA TYR A 357 17.62 12.84 4.07
C TYR A 357 18.61 12.81 2.90
N GLY A 358 18.81 11.63 2.33
CA GLY A 358 19.69 11.37 1.19
C GLY A 358 21.18 11.26 1.53
N ALA A 359 21.59 11.53 2.77
CA ALA A 359 22.97 11.34 3.22
C ALA A 359 23.24 9.88 3.61
N THR A 360 24.51 9.54 3.81
CA THR A 360 24.89 8.25 4.42
C THR A 360 24.30 8.18 5.83
N PRO A 361 23.48 7.16 6.16
CA PRO A 361 22.91 7.03 7.50
C PRO A 361 23.97 6.72 8.56
N HIS A 362 23.78 7.28 9.76
CA HIS A 362 24.69 7.19 10.91
C HIS A 362 23.97 6.84 12.23
N GLU A 363 22.79 6.24 12.14
CA GLU A 363 21.99 5.82 13.29
C GLU A 363 22.66 4.67 14.09
N ASP A 364 22.46 4.63 15.42
CA ASP A 364 23.00 3.53 16.23
C ASP A 364 22.30 2.20 15.83
N PRO A 365 23.05 1.18 15.38
CA PRO A 365 22.44 -0.07 14.90
C PRO A 365 21.64 -0.80 15.98
N ARG A 366 21.94 -0.59 17.27
CA ARG A 366 21.17 -1.17 18.38
C ARG A 366 19.84 -0.44 18.57
N LEU A 367 19.81 0.88 18.36
CA LEU A 367 18.56 1.63 18.29
C LEU A 367 17.70 1.12 17.15
N VAL A 368 18.28 0.96 15.95
CA VAL A 368 17.58 0.43 14.77
C VAL A 368 16.99 -0.95 15.07
N ALA A 369 17.79 -1.87 15.62
CA ALA A 369 17.34 -3.22 15.96
C ALA A 369 16.17 -3.23 16.96
N ALA A 370 16.19 -2.34 17.97
CA ALA A 370 15.09 -2.22 18.91
C ALA A 370 13.80 -1.76 18.21
N PHE A 371 13.88 -0.74 17.35
CA PHE A 371 12.74 -0.29 16.54
C PHE A 371 12.19 -1.41 15.63
N GLU A 372 13.06 -2.15 14.94
CA GLU A 372 12.67 -3.25 14.06
C GLU A 372 11.97 -4.40 14.80
N LYS A 373 12.43 -4.73 16.01
CA LYS A 373 11.78 -5.72 16.89
C LYS A 373 10.37 -5.29 17.26
N TRP A 374 10.18 -3.99 17.52
CA TRP A 374 8.88 -3.37 17.81
C TRP A 374 8.05 -3.07 16.55
N GLY A 375 8.45 -3.59 15.38
CA GLY A 375 7.62 -3.58 14.17
C GLY A 375 7.76 -2.34 13.30
N PHE A 376 8.76 -1.50 13.55
CA PHE A 376 9.11 -0.38 12.67
C PHE A 376 10.05 -0.82 11.54
N ILE A 377 10.09 -0.04 10.46
CA ILE A 377 11.16 -0.07 9.46
C ILE A 377 11.99 1.20 9.58
N TRP A 378 13.29 1.09 9.36
CA TRP A 378 14.21 2.21 9.35
C TRP A 378 14.53 2.67 7.92
N GLY A 379 14.36 3.98 7.69
CA GLY A 379 14.54 4.64 6.39
C GLY A 379 15.97 4.65 5.88
N GLY A 380 16.98 4.38 6.72
CA GLY A 380 18.38 4.27 6.29
C GLY A 380 18.63 3.18 5.24
N THR A 381 17.71 2.22 5.10
CA THR A 381 17.80 1.13 4.11
C THR A 381 17.03 1.40 2.81
N PHE A 382 16.37 2.56 2.70
CA PHE A 382 15.57 2.93 1.53
C PHE A 382 16.46 3.21 0.31
N LEU A 383 15.85 3.21 -0.88
CA LEU A 383 16.57 3.47 -2.13
C LEU A 383 17.26 4.83 -2.14
N THR A 384 16.58 5.86 -1.62
CA THR A 384 17.20 7.09 -1.15
C THR A 384 17.16 7.03 0.36
N PRO A 385 18.32 6.96 1.05
CA PRO A 385 18.33 6.79 2.49
C PRO A 385 17.64 7.94 3.22
N ASP A 386 16.86 7.60 4.24
CA ASP A 386 16.24 8.54 5.17
C ASP A 386 16.63 8.12 6.59
N GLY A 387 17.86 8.45 7.00
CA GLY A 387 18.48 7.88 8.20
C GLY A 387 17.80 8.26 9.50
N MET A 388 17.07 9.38 9.53
CA MET A 388 16.31 9.82 10.70
C MET A 388 14.97 9.08 10.87
N HIS A 389 14.49 8.42 9.82
CA HIS A 389 13.10 8.04 9.69
C HIS A 389 12.83 6.62 10.18
N PHE A 390 11.81 6.48 11.03
CA PHE A 390 11.25 5.22 11.47
C PHE A 390 9.75 5.21 11.25
N GLU A 391 9.19 4.15 10.70
CA GLU A 391 7.74 4.08 10.53
C GLU A 391 7.17 2.70 10.72
N TYR A 392 5.89 2.65 11.10
CA TYR A 392 5.19 1.39 11.31
C TYR A 392 5.22 0.55 10.03
N ARG A 393 5.64 -0.71 10.17
CA ARG A 393 5.62 -1.70 9.10
C ARG A 393 4.74 -2.89 9.41
N ARG A 394 4.73 -3.35 10.66
CA ARG A 394 4.04 -4.57 11.10
C ARG A 394 3.81 -4.56 12.61
N PRO A 395 2.99 -5.48 13.14
CA PRO A 395 2.98 -5.75 14.56
C PRO A 395 4.37 -6.15 15.09
N PRO A 396 4.67 -5.92 16.38
CA PRO A 396 5.90 -6.39 17.01
C PRO A 396 6.13 -7.88 16.77
N ALA A 397 7.39 -8.31 16.69
CA ALA A 397 7.68 -9.73 16.73
C ALA A 397 7.19 -10.32 18.06
N GLU A 398 6.52 -11.48 18.03
CA GLU A 398 6.28 -12.24 19.26
C GLU A 398 7.65 -12.64 19.84
N GLY A 399 7.87 -12.29 21.10
CA GLY A 399 9.10 -12.54 21.84
C GLY A 399 9.08 -13.85 22.61
#